data_AF-A0A839I6V1-F1
#
_entry.id   AF-A0A839I6V1-F1
#
_cell.length_a   1.000
_cell.length_b   1.000
_cell.length_c   1.000
_cell.angle_alpha   90.00
_cell.angle_beta   90.00
_cell.angle_gamma   90.00
#
_symmetry.space_group_name_H-M   'P 1'
#
loop_
_entity.id
_entity.type
_entity.pdbx_description
1 polymer ?
#
loop_
_entity_poly.entity_id
_entity_poly.type
_entity_poly.pdbx_seq_one_letter_code
_entity_poly.pdbx_strand_id
1 'polypeptide(L)'
;MSVYLLTWNPKHFSTGGEGSEAGTLNYAVGENVRWSCHSQQPKIGDTVYLIKVGVEPRGIVAKGTVSKESYLTEHWSDASKQKHYIDFKLEGLRSNCEQGLLPMMLLQGAMPDQKWSPQTSGIEIKQGYRETLLSLWEGGDGQHSVEQFFRWYLTNEFNPDGWYKSYVKTCELANHIQNGKEIAQDDVKKLWYDSSNGIAGVGQGFMYQREFDANYEFLLGITSEILTNPTEETYQKVINDWKLVGNFERVLWGVIHRVFAAADPKQYTSVVAQSYLNDVYTCLKKQYQLQSKRSGSWLADNKV
;
A
#
# COMPACT_ATOMS: atom_id res chain seq x y z
N MET A 1 4.82 25.27 21.18
CA MET A 1 5.91 25.16 20.19
C MET A 1 5.29 24.83 18.85
N SER A 2 5.84 25.39 17.77
CA SER A 2 5.36 25.13 16.41
C SER A 2 6.07 23.92 15.79
N VAL A 3 5.48 23.37 14.74
CA VAL A 3 5.99 22.19 14.04
C VAL A 3 6.04 22.52 12.55
N TYR A 4 7.18 22.29 11.91
CA TYR A 4 7.40 22.61 10.50
C TYR A 4 7.76 21.38 9.67
N LEU A 5 7.35 21.40 8.41
CA LEU A 5 7.66 20.40 7.40
C LEU A 5 8.70 20.96 6.42
N LEU A 6 9.88 20.35 6.42
CA LEU A 6 10.93 20.58 5.46
C LEU A 6 10.87 19.54 4.35
N THR A 7 11.26 19.89 3.13
CA THR A 7 11.21 18.97 1.98
C THR A 7 12.59 18.61 1.45
N TRP A 8 12.74 17.37 1.00
CA TRP A 8 13.90 16.85 0.30
C TRP A 8 13.47 16.11 -0.97
N ASN A 9 14.02 16.47 -2.13
CA ASN A 9 13.80 15.73 -3.38
C ASN A 9 15.12 15.16 -3.92
N PRO A 10 15.38 13.85 -3.78
CA PRO A 10 16.63 13.22 -4.22
C PRO A 10 16.92 13.35 -5.73
N LYS A 11 15.90 13.56 -6.58
CA LYS A 11 16.10 13.75 -8.03
C LYS A 11 16.76 15.07 -8.40
N HIS A 12 16.50 16.12 -7.63
CA HIS A 12 17.07 17.44 -7.87
C HIS A 12 18.23 17.72 -6.92
N PHE A 13 18.22 17.06 -5.76
CA PHE A 13 19.15 17.27 -4.67
C PHE A 13 19.56 15.90 -4.16
N SER A 14 20.46 15.22 -4.88
CA SER A 14 21.00 13.89 -4.49
C SER A 14 21.56 13.86 -3.07
N THR A 15 21.80 15.04 -2.52
CA THR A 15 22.65 15.34 -1.41
C THR A 15 21.91 15.78 -0.16
N GLY A 16 20.76 16.45 -0.34
CA GLY A 16 19.99 17.07 0.74
C GLY A 16 20.70 18.28 1.34
N GLY A 17 20.42 19.50 0.86
CA GLY A 17 20.99 20.73 1.44
C GLY A 17 22.50 20.92 1.20
N GLU A 18 23.31 19.86 1.27
CA GLU A 18 24.77 19.80 1.05
C GLU A 18 25.17 18.43 0.46
N GLY A 19 26.03 18.42 -0.56
CA GLY A 19 26.64 17.27 -1.30
C GLY A 19 26.65 15.83 -0.72
N SER A 20 25.93 14.87 -1.31
CA SER A 20 26.14 13.41 -1.24
C SER A 20 25.65 12.78 -2.56
N GLU A 21 26.49 11.98 -3.22
CA GLU A 21 26.21 11.41 -4.55
C GLU A 21 25.17 10.27 -4.51
N ALA A 22 24.73 9.84 -3.32
CA ALA A 22 24.01 8.58 -3.13
C ALA A 22 22.49 8.70 -2.94
N GLY A 23 21.89 9.90 -2.89
CA GLY A 23 20.45 10.01 -2.62
C GLY A 23 20.08 9.58 -1.20
N THR A 24 21.01 9.73 -0.25
CA THR A 24 20.87 9.38 1.17
C THR A 24 21.21 10.58 2.06
N LEU A 25 20.49 10.70 3.19
CA LEU A 25 20.84 11.63 4.25
C LEU A 25 21.93 10.99 5.11
N ASN A 26 23.17 11.46 4.97
CA ASN A 26 24.32 10.93 5.69
C ASN A 26 24.62 11.80 6.92
N TYR A 27 23.67 11.87 7.84
CA TYR A 27 23.79 12.61 9.10
C TYR A 27 23.70 11.65 10.29
N ALA A 28 24.44 11.94 11.36
CA ALA A 28 24.28 11.26 12.63
C ALA A 28 23.27 11.99 13.53
N VAL A 29 22.49 11.22 14.30
CA VAL A 29 21.63 11.81 15.34
C VAL A 29 22.49 12.64 16.29
N GLY A 30 22.05 13.86 16.58
CA GLY A 30 22.76 14.85 17.38
C GLY A 30 23.50 15.93 16.57
N GLU A 31 23.71 15.72 15.27
CA GLU A 31 24.33 16.72 14.39
C GLU A 31 23.42 17.93 14.16
N ASN A 32 24.03 19.10 13.95
CA ASN A 32 23.32 20.27 13.47
C ASN A 32 23.28 20.25 11.94
N VAL A 33 22.08 20.27 11.39
CA VAL A 33 21.81 20.18 9.96
C VAL A 33 21.26 21.52 9.48
N ARG A 34 21.93 22.11 8.50
CA ARG A 34 21.43 23.28 7.76
C ARG A 34 20.40 22.83 6.72
N TRP A 35 19.26 23.50 6.65
CA TRP A 35 18.25 23.17 5.65
C TRP A 35 17.53 24.38 5.09
N SER A 36 17.23 24.35 3.79
CA SER A 36 16.49 25.45 3.17
C SER A 36 15.05 25.48 3.66
N CYS A 37 14.58 26.66 4.07
CA CYS A 37 13.28 26.89 4.66
C CYS A 37 12.75 28.23 4.15
N HIS A 38 11.63 28.22 3.43
CA HIS A 38 11.06 29.44 2.89
C HIS A 38 10.45 30.32 4.00
N SER A 39 9.90 29.69 5.05
CA SER A 39 9.35 30.39 6.20
C SER A 39 10.45 30.99 7.06
N GLN A 40 10.24 32.22 7.50
CA GLN A 40 11.09 32.91 8.48
C GLN A 40 10.55 32.79 9.92
N GLN A 41 9.43 32.09 10.10
CA GLN A 41 8.75 31.94 11.38
C GLN A 41 9.36 30.91 12.35
N PRO A 42 10.10 29.84 11.91
CA PRO A 42 10.65 28.88 12.86
C PRO A 42 11.59 29.52 13.87
N LYS A 43 11.39 29.21 15.14
CA LYS A 43 12.19 29.69 16.28
C LYS A 43 12.97 28.55 16.92
N ILE A 44 14.02 28.90 17.65
CA ILE A 44 14.79 27.91 18.43
C ILE A 44 13.84 27.13 19.36
N GLY A 45 13.95 25.81 19.32
CA GLY A 45 13.07 24.89 20.06
C GLY A 45 11.88 24.35 19.26
N ASP A 46 11.49 24.97 18.15
CA ASP A 46 10.40 24.41 17.33
C ASP A 46 10.80 23.05 16.73
N THR A 47 9.82 22.17 16.51
CA THR A 47 10.06 20.85 15.91
C THR A 47 10.06 20.94 14.39
N VAL A 48 10.95 20.19 13.75
CA VAL A 48 10.98 20.02 12.30
C VAL A 48 10.88 18.55 11.92
N TYR A 49 10.15 18.28 10.85
CA TYR A 49 10.14 17.00 10.16
C TYR A 49 10.65 17.18 8.73
N LEU A 50 11.51 16.27 8.27
CA LEU A 50 12.01 16.26 6.90
C LEU A 50 11.30 15.18 6.09
N ILE A 51 10.62 15.59 5.01
CA ILE A 51 9.92 14.68 4.11
C ILE A 51 10.69 14.47 2.81
N LYS A 52 10.89 13.20 2.44
CA LYS A 52 11.38 12.77 1.13
C LYS A 52 10.24 12.77 0.12
N VAL A 53 10.43 13.50 -0.99
CA VAL A 53 9.47 13.63 -2.10
C VAL A 53 10.15 13.32 -3.44
N GLY A 54 9.35 13.15 -4.51
CA GLY A 54 9.84 12.96 -5.89
C GLY A 54 10.40 11.58 -6.25
N VAL A 55 10.95 10.83 -5.28
CA VAL A 55 11.46 9.46 -5.43
C VAL A 55 10.86 8.56 -4.36
N GLU A 56 10.43 7.36 -4.73
CA GLU A 56 9.92 6.37 -3.79
C GLU A 56 11.05 5.65 -3.01
N PRO A 57 10.82 5.16 -1.78
CA PRO A 57 9.63 5.42 -0.96
C PRO A 57 9.59 6.88 -0.49
N ARG A 58 8.41 7.51 -0.59
CA ARG A 58 8.14 8.87 -0.08
C ARG A 58 7.58 8.83 1.34
N GLY A 59 7.92 9.83 2.13
CA GLY A 59 7.49 9.93 3.52
C GLY A 59 8.46 10.71 4.38
N ILE A 60 8.15 10.83 5.66
CA ILE A 60 9.02 11.53 6.61
C ILE A 60 10.18 10.61 6.98
N VAL A 61 11.38 11.16 6.87
CA VAL A 61 12.65 10.44 7.07
C VAL A 61 13.45 11.01 8.23
N ALA A 62 13.16 12.22 8.71
CA ALA A 62 13.84 12.76 9.87
C ALA A 62 12.94 13.64 10.74
N LYS A 63 13.32 13.73 12.02
CA LYS A 63 12.79 14.63 13.03
C LYS A 63 13.95 15.37 13.70
N GLY A 64 13.74 16.62 14.05
CA GLY A 64 14.70 17.39 14.84
C GLY A 64 14.09 18.62 15.49
N THR A 65 14.96 19.40 16.14
CA THR A 65 14.58 20.63 16.84
C THR A 65 15.41 21.80 16.31
N VAL A 66 14.77 22.92 15.97
CA VAL A 66 15.45 24.12 15.47
C VAL A 66 16.50 24.60 16.46
N SER A 67 17.74 24.72 15.99
CA SER A 67 18.91 25.18 16.74
C SER A 67 19.38 26.57 16.29
N LYS A 68 18.95 27.03 15.11
CA LYS A 68 19.15 28.39 14.62
C LYS A 68 17.94 28.87 13.81
N GLU A 69 17.43 30.05 14.16
CA GLU A 69 16.32 30.71 13.46
C GLU A 69 16.66 31.03 12.01
N SER A 70 15.67 31.52 11.25
CA SER A 70 15.86 31.81 9.82
C SER A 70 16.98 32.83 9.57
N TYR A 71 17.89 32.49 8.65
CA TYR A 71 18.91 33.39 8.16
C TYR A 71 19.07 33.29 6.65
N LEU A 72 19.52 34.39 6.05
CA LEU A 72 19.73 34.51 4.62
C LEU A 72 21.19 34.20 4.30
N THR A 73 21.43 33.30 3.36
CA THR A 73 22.76 33.03 2.82
C THR A 73 22.66 32.63 1.35
N GLU A 74 23.80 32.47 0.69
CA GLU A 74 23.92 32.05 -0.70
C GLU A 74 23.06 30.80 -1.00
N HIS A 75 22.42 30.80 -2.16
CA HIS A 75 21.65 29.66 -2.62
C HIS A 75 22.60 28.51 -2.93
N TRP A 76 22.32 27.33 -2.40
CA TRP A 76 23.18 26.15 -2.50
C TRP A 76 23.57 25.76 -3.94
N SER A 77 22.77 26.14 -4.94
CA SER A 77 23.03 25.88 -6.37
C SER A 77 23.49 27.09 -7.18
N ASP A 78 23.41 28.29 -6.62
CA ASP A 78 23.64 29.54 -7.35
C ASP A 78 24.04 30.64 -6.37
N ALA A 79 25.35 30.83 -6.21
CA ALA A 79 25.88 31.80 -5.25
C ALA A 79 25.45 33.26 -5.53
N SER A 80 24.93 33.56 -6.73
CA SER A 80 24.38 34.88 -7.05
C SER A 80 22.99 35.13 -6.45
N LYS A 81 22.33 34.08 -5.95
CA LYS A 81 21.01 34.14 -5.33
C LYS A 81 21.12 33.91 -3.84
N GLN A 82 20.13 34.40 -3.11
CA GLN A 82 20.01 34.16 -1.68
C GLN A 82 18.79 33.28 -1.37
N LYS A 83 18.89 32.47 -0.32
CA LYS A 83 17.78 31.67 0.19
C LYS A 83 17.79 31.68 1.71
N HIS A 84 16.61 31.52 2.28
CA HIS A 84 16.45 31.34 3.71
C HIS A 84 16.77 29.89 4.12
N TYR A 85 17.49 29.77 5.22
CA TYR A 85 17.84 28.51 5.86
C TYR A 85 17.55 28.61 7.35
N ILE A 86 17.37 27.44 7.97
CA ILE A 86 17.42 27.25 9.41
C ILE A 86 18.47 26.18 9.69
N ASP A 87 18.97 26.13 10.92
CA ASP A 87 19.70 24.96 11.40
C ASP A 87 18.83 24.23 12.43
N PHE A 88 18.88 22.91 12.41
CA PHE A 88 18.20 22.08 13.40
C PHE A 88 19.09 20.96 13.89
N LYS A 89 18.95 20.60 15.16
CA LYS A 89 19.59 19.42 15.73
C LYS A 89 18.78 18.19 15.33
N LEU A 90 19.42 17.24 14.64
CA LEU A 90 18.80 15.99 14.23
C LEU A 90 18.54 15.10 15.46
N GLU A 91 17.30 14.63 15.61
CA GLU A 91 16.88 13.80 16.75
C GLU A 91 16.53 12.37 16.34
N GLY A 92 16.07 12.18 15.10
CA GLY A 92 15.78 10.86 14.55
C GLY A 92 15.94 10.84 13.05
N LEU A 93 16.46 9.73 12.52
CA LEU A 93 16.67 9.50 11.10
C LEU A 93 16.24 8.08 10.74
N ARG A 94 15.33 7.97 9.76
CA ARG A 94 14.74 6.73 9.24
C ARG A 94 14.77 6.77 7.72
N SER A 95 15.87 6.31 7.15
CA SER A 95 16.19 6.49 5.73
C SER A 95 15.43 5.55 4.79
N ASN A 96 14.85 4.47 5.33
CA ASN A 96 14.18 3.43 4.55
C ASN A 96 12.96 2.85 5.30
N CYS A 97 12.21 1.98 4.62
CA CYS A 97 10.98 1.42 5.17
C CYS A 97 11.21 0.50 6.36
N GLU A 98 12.31 -0.26 6.39
CA GLU A 98 12.68 -1.14 7.51
C GLU A 98 12.99 -0.36 8.79
N GLN A 99 13.65 0.79 8.66
CA GLN A 99 13.93 1.70 9.78
C GLN A 99 12.70 2.49 10.25
N GLY A 100 11.57 2.36 9.56
CA GLY A 100 10.32 3.00 9.92
C GLY A 100 10.12 4.42 9.39
N LEU A 101 10.62 4.69 8.17
CA LEU A 101 10.18 5.85 7.38
C LEU A 101 8.65 5.97 7.46
N LEU A 102 8.13 7.13 7.84
CA LEU A 102 6.68 7.32 8.01
C LEU A 102 6.03 7.55 6.63
N PRO A 103 5.30 6.58 6.06
CA PRO A 103 5.02 6.54 4.62
C PRO A 103 3.98 7.58 4.19
N MET A 104 4.12 8.08 2.96
CA MET A 104 3.22 9.08 2.37
C MET A 104 1.74 8.67 2.44
N MET A 105 1.42 7.40 2.18
CA MET A 105 0.04 6.90 2.27
C MET A 105 -0.58 7.09 3.67
N LEU A 106 0.19 6.80 4.72
CA LEU A 106 -0.26 6.97 6.10
C LEU A 106 -0.44 8.46 6.43
N LEU A 107 0.50 9.31 6.01
CA LEU A 107 0.39 10.76 6.19
C LEU A 107 -0.87 11.33 5.54
N GLN A 108 -1.17 10.92 4.30
CA GLN A 108 -2.34 11.37 3.56
C GLN A 108 -3.66 10.83 4.12
N GLY A 109 -3.67 9.59 4.62
CA GLY A 109 -4.84 9.01 5.26
C GLY A 109 -5.14 9.63 6.62
N ALA A 110 -4.14 9.72 7.50
CA ALA A 110 -4.33 10.20 8.87
C ALA A 110 -4.49 11.72 8.99
N MET A 111 -3.92 12.48 8.04
CA MET A 111 -3.86 13.94 8.08
C MET A 111 -4.12 14.53 6.67
N PRO A 112 -5.32 14.31 6.11
CA PRO A 112 -5.62 14.58 4.70
C PRO A 112 -5.53 16.06 4.32
N ASP A 113 -5.82 16.97 5.26
CA ASP A 113 -5.81 18.40 4.96
C ASP A 113 -4.41 19.03 5.06
N GLN A 114 -3.37 18.26 5.39
CA GLN A 114 -1.98 18.72 5.41
C GLN A 114 -1.34 18.56 4.03
N LYS A 115 -0.62 19.58 3.57
CA LYS A 115 0.13 19.50 2.31
C LYS A 115 1.44 18.74 2.52
N TRP A 116 1.47 17.44 2.20
CA TRP A 116 2.67 16.60 2.38
C TRP A 116 3.70 16.70 1.25
N SER A 117 3.34 17.24 0.08
CA SER A 117 4.28 17.50 -1.02
C SER A 117 4.26 18.98 -1.43
N PRO A 118 4.66 19.90 -0.55
CA PRO A 118 4.66 21.32 -0.87
C PRO A 118 5.73 21.67 -1.91
N GLN A 119 5.47 22.72 -2.68
CA GLN A 119 6.44 23.26 -3.65
C GLN A 119 7.62 23.95 -2.96
N THR A 120 7.37 24.54 -1.79
CA THR A 120 8.38 25.21 -0.96
C THR A 120 8.55 24.47 0.36
N SER A 121 9.81 24.38 0.81
CA SER A 121 10.17 23.82 2.11
C SER A 121 9.80 24.79 3.24
N GLY A 122 9.46 24.27 4.42
CA GLY A 122 9.24 25.09 5.62
C GLY A 122 7.80 25.52 5.85
N ILE A 123 6.82 24.74 5.41
CA ILE A 123 5.41 24.99 5.77
C ILE A 123 5.15 24.54 7.21
N GLU A 124 4.21 25.18 7.89
CA GLU A 124 3.81 24.74 9.24
C GLU A 124 2.88 23.52 9.16
N ILE A 125 3.00 22.60 10.12
CA ILE A 125 2.03 21.52 10.35
C ILE A 125 0.82 22.12 11.06
N LYS A 126 -0.38 21.83 10.52
CA LYS A 126 -1.66 22.25 11.10
C LYS A 126 -1.72 21.88 12.58
N GLN A 127 -2.18 22.81 13.42
CA GLN A 127 -2.18 22.65 14.87
C GLN A 127 -2.86 21.35 15.33
N GLY A 128 -4.03 21.01 14.75
CA GLY A 128 -4.76 19.78 15.09
C GLY A 128 -4.09 18.47 14.67
N TYR A 129 -3.01 18.50 13.90
CA TYR A 129 -2.29 17.31 13.44
C TYR A 129 -0.95 17.09 14.13
N ARG A 130 -0.51 18.01 15.00
CA ARG A 130 0.83 17.95 15.63
C ARG A 130 0.98 16.72 16.53
N GLU A 131 -0.02 16.45 17.37
CA GLU A 131 -0.01 15.29 18.26
C GLU A 131 -0.12 13.98 17.49
N THR A 132 -0.99 13.92 16.47
CA THR A 132 -1.10 12.75 15.57
C THR A 132 0.22 12.46 14.87
N LEU A 133 0.87 13.48 14.29
CA LEU A 133 2.16 13.32 13.62
C LEU A 133 3.25 12.82 14.58
N LEU A 134 3.31 13.40 15.79
CA LEU A 134 4.24 12.94 16.82
C LEU A 134 3.99 11.48 17.20
N SER A 135 2.73 11.11 17.47
CA SER A 135 2.37 9.75 17.84
C SER A 135 2.70 8.74 16.75
N LEU A 136 2.45 9.07 15.48
CA LEU A 136 2.78 8.21 14.35
C LEU A 136 4.29 8.09 14.15
N TRP A 137 5.04 9.18 14.34
CA TRP A 137 6.50 9.13 14.31
C TRP A 137 7.04 8.25 15.44
N GLU A 138 6.70 8.50 16.70
CA GLU A 138 7.24 7.71 17.82
C GLU A 138 6.83 6.22 17.72
N GLY A 139 5.56 5.93 17.38
CA GLY A 139 5.06 4.56 17.24
C GLY A 139 5.62 3.78 16.04
N GLY A 140 6.25 4.48 15.08
CA GLY A 140 6.86 3.87 13.90
C GLY A 140 8.33 3.50 14.07
N ASP A 141 8.97 3.79 15.21
CA ASP A 141 10.40 3.56 15.37
C ASP A 141 10.76 2.07 15.30
N GLY A 142 11.65 1.72 14.35
CA GLY A 142 12.01 0.33 14.08
C GLY A 142 10.86 -0.55 13.57
N GLN A 143 9.71 0.02 13.23
CA GLN A 143 8.57 -0.70 12.65
C GLN A 143 8.53 -0.47 11.14
N HIS A 144 8.38 -1.54 10.35
CA HIS A 144 8.36 -1.39 8.90
C HIS A 144 7.23 -0.46 8.43
N SER A 145 7.48 0.42 7.45
CA SER A 145 6.47 1.40 6.98
C SER A 145 5.11 0.78 6.61
N VAL A 146 5.13 -0.42 6.01
CA VAL A 146 3.89 -1.13 5.64
C VAL A 146 3.06 -1.51 6.87
N GLU A 147 3.73 -1.89 7.95
CA GLU A 147 3.08 -2.28 9.20
C GLU A 147 2.48 -1.06 9.88
N GLN A 148 3.20 0.07 9.89
CA GLN A 148 2.66 1.34 10.38
C GLN A 148 1.35 1.70 9.65
N PHE A 149 1.34 1.59 8.31
CA PHE A 149 0.15 1.86 7.50
C PHE A 149 -1.01 0.92 7.85
N PHE A 150 -0.78 -0.40 7.93
CA PHE A 150 -1.85 -1.35 8.21
C PHE A 150 -2.35 -1.28 9.65
N ARG A 151 -1.49 -1.02 10.64
CA ARG A 151 -1.92 -0.77 12.03
C ARG A 151 -2.87 0.43 12.10
N TRP A 152 -2.53 1.52 11.43
CA TRP A 152 -3.42 2.67 11.33
C TRP A 152 -4.70 2.34 10.57
N TYR A 153 -4.62 1.70 9.41
CA TYR A 153 -5.78 1.36 8.57
C TYR A 153 -6.77 0.47 9.32
N LEU A 154 -6.29 -0.59 9.98
CA LEU A 154 -7.13 -1.51 10.76
C LEU A 154 -7.83 -0.82 11.93
N THR A 155 -7.21 0.20 12.51
CA THR A 155 -7.76 0.93 13.66
C THR A 155 -8.76 2.00 13.24
N ASN A 156 -8.53 2.67 12.10
CA ASN A 156 -9.22 3.92 11.76
C ASN A 156 -10.16 3.81 10.55
N GLU A 157 -9.85 2.94 9.58
CA GLU A 157 -10.54 2.90 8.28
C GLU A 157 -11.22 1.56 8.01
N PHE A 158 -10.71 0.48 8.59
CA PHE A 158 -11.22 -0.85 8.31
C PHE A 158 -12.64 -1.04 8.84
N ASN A 159 -13.55 -1.35 7.93
CA ASN A 159 -14.95 -1.62 8.24
C ASN A 159 -15.22 -3.15 8.18
N PRO A 160 -15.31 -3.85 9.32
CA PRO A 160 -15.59 -5.28 9.34
C PRO A 160 -17.00 -5.61 8.83
N ASP A 161 -17.95 -4.67 8.92
CA ASP A 161 -19.33 -4.85 8.43
C ASP A 161 -19.50 -4.53 6.93
N GLY A 162 -18.45 -4.04 6.28
CA GLY A 162 -18.44 -3.75 4.84
C GLY A 162 -18.22 -4.99 3.98
N TRP A 163 -17.36 -4.87 2.96
CA TRP A 163 -16.98 -5.99 2.08
C TRP A 163 -16.47 -7.20 2.87
N TYR A 164 -15.73 -6.99 3.96
CA TYR A 164 -15.11 -8.05 4.75
C TYR A 164 -16.12 -9.05 5.34
N LYS A 165 -17.31 -8.58 5.76
CA LYS A 165 -18.40 -9.46 6.22
C LYS A 165 -18.83 -10.46 5.14
N SER A 166 -18.95 -9.99 3.90
CA SER A 166 -19.31 -10.84 2.76
C SER A 166 -18.17 -11.76 2.36
N TYR A 167 -16.92 -11.28 2.45
CA TYR A 167 -15.72 -12.09 2.25
C TYR A 167 -15.69 -13.28 3.22
N VAL A 168 -15.81 -13.02 4.53
CA VAL A 168 -15.82 -14.06 5.57
C VAL A 168 -16.93 -15.09 5.30
N LYS A 169 -18.16 -14.65 5.03
CA LYS A 169 -19.27 -15.57 4.71
C LYS A 169 -18.99 -16.48 3.52
N THR A 170 -18.30 -15.97 2.49
CA THR A 170 -17.98 -16.77 1.30
C THR A 170 -16.84 -17.75 1.56
N CYS A 171 -15.84 -17.34 2.35
CA CYS A 171 -14.80 -18.25 2.82
C CYS A 171 -15.37 -19.36 3.74
N GLU A 172 -16.31 -19.02 4.62
CA GLU A 172 -17.02 -20.00 5.46
C GLU A 172 -17.84 -20.99 4.62
N LEU A 173 -18.54 -20.51 3.58
CA LEU A 173 -19.23 -21.38 2.64
C LEU A 173 -18.27 -22.36 1.96
N ALA A 174 -17.15 -21.87 1.43
CA ALA A 174 -16.13 -22.70 0.80
C ALA A 174 -15.58 -23.76 1.78
N ASN A 175 -15.28 -23.34 3.02
CA ASN A 175 -14.83 -24.23 4.08
C ASN A 175 -15.90 -25.28 4.46
N HIS A 176 -17.19 -24.93 4.52
CA HIS A 176 -18.24 -25.92 4.77
C HIS A 176 -18.33 -26.97 3.66
N ILE A 177 -18.21 -26.56 2.39
CA ILE A 177 -18.20 -27.49 1.25
C ILE A 177 -16.99 -28.42 1.32
N GLN A 178 -15.80 -27.89 1.63
CA GLN A 178 -14.59 -28.69 1.88
C GLN A 178 -14.78 -29.73 2.99
N ASN A 179 -15.57 -29.38 4.01
CA ASN A 179 -15.87 -30.25 5.15
C ASN A 179 -17.15 -31.09 4.97
N GLY A 180 -17.58 -31.33 3.71
CA GLY A 180 -18.61 -32.31 3.39
C GLY A 180 -20.04 -31.77 3.29
N LYS A 181 -20.23 -30.44 3.28
CA LYS A 181 -21.54 -29.85 2.94
C LYS A 181 -21.88 -30.16 1.48
N GLU A 182 -23.09 -30.67 1.24
CA GLU A 182 -23.64 -30.83 -0.10
C GLU A 182 -23.74 -29.48 -0.82
N ILE A 183 -23.34 -29.45 -2.10
CA ILE A 183 -23.31 -28.24 -2.91
C ILE A 183 -24.70 -28.04 -3.52
N ALA A 184 -25.46 -27.07 -3.02
CA ALA A 184 -26.74 -26.68 -3.57
C ALA A 184 -26.54 -25.73 -4.77
N GLN A 185 -27.57 -25.62 -5.61
CA GLN A 185 -27.55 -24.74 -6.78
C GLN A 185 -27.25 -23.28 -6.41
N ASP A 186 -27.77 -22.80 -5.28
CA ASP A 186 -27.51 -21.44 -4.80
C ASP A 186 -26.05 -21.21 -4.39
N ASP A 187 -25.31 -22.25 -3.97
CA ASP A 187 -23.88 -22.14 -3.66
C ASP A 187 -23.07 -21.96 -4.94
N VAL A 188 -23.39 -22.75 -5.98
CA VAL A 188 -22.77 -22.62 -7.31
C VAL A 188 -23.08 -21.25 -7.89
N LYS A 189 -24.33 -20.80 -7.78
CA LYS A 189 -24.74 -19.46 -8.22
C LYS A 189 -23.95 -18.36 -7.50
N LYS A 190 -23.83 -18.44 -6.17
CA LYS A 190 -23.05 -17.49 -5.38
C LYS A 190 -21.60 -17.47 -5.80
N LEU A 191 -20.96 -18.61 -6.01
CA LEU A 191 -19.54 -18.70 -6.37
C LEU A 191 -19.25 -18.25 -7.81
N TRP A 192 -20.12 -18.57 -8.77
CA TRP A 192 -19.84 -18.44 -10.21
C TRP A 192 -20.66 -17.38 -10.95
N TYR A 193 -21.91 -17.15 -10.57
CA TYR A 193 -22.81 -16.26 -11.30
C TYR A 193 -22.87 -14.85 -10.71
N ASP A 194 -23.01 -14.73 -9.39
CA ASP A 194 -23.27 -13.43 -8.75
C ASP A 194 -22.20 -12.40 -9.14
N SER A 195 -22.62 -11.17 -9.47
CA SER A 195 -21.72 -10.11 -9.94
C SER A 195 -20.69 -9.69 -8.89
N SER A 196 -21.00 -9.90 -7.60
CA SER A 196 -20.09 -9.84 -6.47
C SER A 196 -20.39 -11.00 -5.53
N ASN A 197 -19.42 -11.90 -5.36
CA ASN A 197 -19.61 -13.10 -4.55
C ASN A 197 -19.12 -12.95 -3.10
N GLY A 198 -18.63 -11.77 -2.70
CA GLY A 198 -17.97 -11.54 -1.42
C GLY A 198 -16.45 -11.64 -1.45
N ILE A 199 -15.85 -12.35 -2.41
CA ILE A 199 -14.40 -12.30 -2.65
C ILE A 199 -14.05 -11.10 -3.51
N ALA A 200 -14.68 -10.98 -4.67
CA ALA A 200 -14.46 -9.87 -5.60
C ALA A 200 -15.68 -9.65 -6.51
N GLY A 201 -15.80 -8.41 -7.00
CA GLY A 201 -16.71 -8.09 -8.09
C GLY A 201 -16.07 -8.42 -9.44
N VAL A 202 -16.87 -8.85 -10.43
CA VAL A 202 -16.36 -9.26 -11.76
C VAL A 202 -16.49 -8.17 -12.84
N GLY A 203 -17.16 -7.05 -12.54
CA GLY A 203 -17.28 -5.92 -13.47
C GLY A 203 -17.83 -6.35 -14.83
N GLN A 204 -17.12 -6.04 -15.92
CA GLN A 204 -17.46 -6.42 -17.30
C GLN A 204 -17.13 -7.89 -17.64
N GLY A 205 -16.44 -8.63 -16.75
CA GLY A 205 -16.10 -10.03 -16.91
C GLY A 205 -17.17 -10.98 -16.35
N PHE A 206 -18.43 -10.55 -16.28
CA PHE A 206 -19.52 -11.34 -15.71
C PHE A 206 -19.94 -12.51 -16.61
N MET A 207 -20.60 -13.49 -16.00
CA MET A 207 -21.21 -14.65 -16.67
C MET A 207 -22.67 -14.32 -17.02
N TYR A 208 -23.09 -14.60 -18.25
CA TYR A 208 -24.49 -14.43 -18.63
C TYR A 208 -25.35 -15.56 -18.04
N GLN A 209 -26.63 -15.29 -17.75
CA GLN A 209 -27.56 -16.30 -17.23
C GLN A 209 -27.61 -17.55 -18.13
N ARG A 210 -27.69 -17.36 -19.45
CA ARG A 210 -27.65 -18.46 -20.43
C ARG A 210 -26.39 -19.32 -20.33
N GLU A 211 -25.24 -18.70 -20.02
CA GLU A 211 -23.96 -19.41 -19.88
C GLU A 211 -23.94 -20.21 -18.57
N PHE A 212 -24.51 -19.67 -17.49
CA PHE A 212 -24.65 -20.36 -16.21
C PHE A 212 -25.59 -21.57 -16.34
N ASP A 213 -26.80 -21.36 -16.87
CA ASP A 213 -27.81 -22.42 -16.97
C ASP A 213 -27.34 -23.57 -17.87
N ALA A 214 -26.71 -23.25 -19.01
CA ALA A 214 -26.23 -24.25 -19.95
C ALA A 214 -25.04 -25.07 -19.43
N ASN A 215 -24.29 -24.55 -18.44
CA ASN A 215 -23.06 -25.17 -17.95
C ASN A 215 -23.09 -25.49 -16.46
N TYR A 216 -24.28 -25.56 -15.85
CA TYR A 216 -24.44 -25.79 -14.42
C TYR A 216 -23.70 -27.04 -13.91
N GLU A 217 -23.86 -28.18 -14.57
CA GLU A 217 -23.21 -29.45 -14.18
C GLU A 217 -21.68 -29.35 -14.24
N PHE A 218 -21.15 -28.66 -15.25
CA PHE A 218 -19.72 -28.41 -15.36
C PHE A 218 -19.23 -27.52 -14.20
N LEU A 219 -19.93 -26.42 -13.92
CA LEU A 219 -19.62 -25.51 -12.82
C LEU A 219 -19.69 -26.21 -11.45
N LEU A 220 -20.68 -27.08 -11.23
CA LEU A 220 -20.81 -27.90 -10.04
C LEU A 220 -19.58 -28.82 -9.86
N GLY A 221 -19.19 -29.52 -10.93
CA GLY A 221 -18.02 -30.40 -10.93
C GLY A 221 -16.72 -29.67 -10.56
N ILE A 222 -16.42 -28.57 -11.24
CA ILE A 222 -15.19 -27.79 -10.94
C ILE A 222 -15.28 -27.06 -9.60
N THR A 223 -16.48 -26.76 -9.07
CA THR A 223 -16.62 -26.24 -7.69
C THR A 223 -16.06 -27.25 -6.69
N SER A 224 -16.50 -28.50 -6.78
CA SER A 224 -16.01 -29.56 -5.90
C SER A 224 -14.50 -29.76 -6.06
N GLU A 225 -14.00 -29.73 -7.29
CA GLU A 225 -12.58 -29.93 -7.59
C GLU A 225 -11.70 -28.82 -7.01
N ILE A 226 -12.02 -27.55 -7.30
CA ILE A 226 -11.25 -26.38 -6.83
C ILE A 226 -11.27 -26.29 -5.32
N LEU A 227 -12.44 -26.48 -4.69
CA LEU A 227 -12.54 -26.38 -3.24
C LEU A 227 -11.77 -27.51 -2.56
N THR A 228 -11.74 -28.72 -3.11
CA THR A 228 -11.00 -29.83 -2.49
C THR A 228 -9.49 -29.71 -2.71
N ASN A 229 -9.06 -29.28 -3.89
CA ASN A 229 -7.65 -29.22 -4.28
C ASN A 229 -7.33 -27.91 -5.02
N PRO A 230 -7.19 -26.76 -4.34
CA PRO A 230 -6.89 -25.49 -5.00
C PRO A 230 -5.40 -25.39 -5.39
N THR A 231 -4.92 -26.31 -6.23
CA THR A 231 -3.52 -26.41 -6.65
C THR A 231 -3.29 -25.84 -8.05
N GLU A 232 -2.03 -25.67 -8.44
CA GLU A 232 -1.67 -25.27 -9.81
C GLU A 232 -2.15 -26.29 -10.83
N GLU A 233 -2.13 -27.58 -10.50
CA GLU A 233 -2.61 -28.66 -11.38
C GLU A 233 -4.11 -28.52 -11.65
N THR A 234 -4.91 -28.31 -10.60
CA THR A 234 -6.35 -28.06 -10.72
C THR A 234 -6.63 -26.76 -11.47
N TYR A 235 -5.84 -25.71 -11.23
CA TYR A 235 -5.97 -24.46 -11.97
C TYR A 235 -5.74 -24.64 -13.48
N GLN A 236 -4.64 -25.28 -13.88
CA GLN A 236 -4.37 -25.55 -15.29
C GLN A 236 -5.45 -26.43 -15.93
N LYS A 237 -5.94 -27.45 -15.20
CA LYS A 237 -7.05 -28.29 -15.67
C LYS A 237 -8.33 -27.48 -15.88
N VAL A 238 -8.74 -26.66 -14.92
CA VAL A 238 -9.93 -25.80 -15.03
C VAL A 238 -9.83 -24.86 -16.22
N ILE A 239 -8.67 -24.23 -16.46
CA ILE A 239 -8.46 -23.34 -17.61
C ILE A 239 -8.58 -24.10 -18.93
N ASN A 240 -8.02 -25.29 -19.03
CA ASN A 240 -8.11 -26.13 -20.23
C ASN A 240 -9.56 -26.60 -20.48
N ASP A 241 -10.22 -27.10 -19.44
CA ASP A 241 -11.58 -27.64 -19.51
C ASP A 241 -12.63 -26.53 -19.73
N TRP A 242 -12.32 -25.28 -19.38
CA TRP A 242 -13.26 -24.15 -19.48
C TRP A 242 -13.88 -24.01 -20.88
N LYS A 243 -13.06 -24.10 -21.94
CA LYS A 243 -13.55 -24.04 -23.31
C LYS A 243 -13.92 -25.41 -23.88
N LEU A 244 -13.15 -26.44 -23.51
CA LEU A 244 -13.29 -27.78 -24.09
C LEU A 244 -14.52 -28.53 -23.57
N VAL A 245 -14.81 -28.40 -22.28
CA VAL A 245 -15.88 -29.10 -21.58
C VAL A 245 -17.01 -28.13 -21.25
N GLY A 246 -16.67 -26.97 -20.67
CA GLY A 246 -17.66 -25.95 -20.27
C GLY A 246 -18.22 -25.12 -21.43
N ASN A 247 -17.79 -25.36 -22.68
CA ASN A 247 -18.29 -24.71 -23.89
C ASN A 247 -18.42 -23.16 -23.80
N PHE A 248 -17.59 -22.50 -22.99
CA PHE A 248 -17.62 -21.05 -22.86
C PHE A 248 -16.84 -20.40 -24.02
N GLU A 249 -17.42 -19.40 -24.68
CA GLU A 249 -16.76 -18.67 -25.77
C GLU A 249 -15.49 -17.93 -25.31
N ARG A 250 -15.48 -17.48 -24.05
CA ARG A 250 -14.40 -16.72 -23.42
C ARG A 250 -14.03 -17.29 -22.05
N VAL A 251 -12.77 -17.12 -21.66
CA VAL A 251 -12.32 -17.44 -20.30
C VAL A 251 -12.74 -16.32 -19.36
N LEU A 252 -13.52 -16.65 -18.34
CA LEU A 252 -13.97 -15.70 -17.32
C LEU A 252 -12.99 -15.67 -16.15
N TRP A 253 -11.78 -15.13 -16.39
CA TRP A 253 -10.67 -15.16 -15.42
C TRP A 253 -11.07 -14.72 -14.01
N GLY A 254 -11.70 -13.55 -13.87
CA GLY A 254 -12.13 -13.05 -12.56
C GLY A 254 -13.17 -13.95 -11.86
N VAL A 255 -13.99 -14.64 -12.63
CA VAL A 255 -14.98 -15.61 -12.11
C VAL A 255 -14.30 -16.89 -11.64
N ILE A 256 -13.26 -17.37 -12.34
CA ILE A 256 -12.49 -18.55 -11.93
C ILE A 256 -11.67 -18.22 -10.68
N HIS A 257 -10.92 -17.12 -10.72
CA HIS A 257 -9.98 -16.72 -9.68
C HIS A 257 -10.63 -16.47 -8.32
N ARG A 258 -11.84 -15.90 -8.29
CA ARG A 258 -12.56 -15.72 -7.01
C ARG A 258 -12.95 -17.03 -6.34
N VAL A 259 -13.08 -18.13 -7.07
CA VAL A 259 -13.39 -19.46 -6.49
C VAL A 259 -12.12 -20.06 -5.88
N PHE A 260 -10.97 -19.94 -6.56
CA PHE A 260 -9.68 -20.31 -5.99
C PHE A 260 -9.34 -19.49 -4.73
N ALA A 261 -9.58 -18.18 -4.76
CA ALA A 261 -9.37 -17.32 -3.60
C ALA A 261 -10.34 -17.62 -2.44
N ALA A 262 -11.55 -18.12 -2.72
CA ALA A 262 -12.47 -18.60 -1.69
C ALA A 262 -12.04 -19.96 -1.11
N ALA A 263 -11.41 -20.82 -1.93
CA ALA A 263 -11.01 -22.17 -1.56
C ALA A 263 -9.93 -22.19 -0.47
N ASP A 264 -8.93 -21.31 -0.56
CA ASP A 264 -7.88 -21.24 0.45
C ASP A 264 -7.51 -19.78 0.76
N PRO A 265 -8.33 -19.07 1.56
CA PRO A 265 -8.10 -17.66 1.89
C PRO A 265 -6.87 -17.44 2.77
N LYS A 266 -6.26 -18.50 3.31
CA LYS A 266 -5.00 -18.41 4.06
C LYS A 266 -3.80 -18.40 3.13
N GLN A 267 -3.90 -19.10 1.99
CA GLN A 267 -2.84 -19.17 1.00
C GLN A 267 -3.01 -18.16 -0.14
N TYR A 268 -4.22 -17.70 -0.45
CA TYR A 268 -4.48 -16.81 -1.58
C TYR A 268 -5.13 -15.50 -1.16
N THR A 269 -4.72 -14.40 -1.82
CA THR A 269 -5.42 -13.11 -1.65
C THR A 269 -6.74 -13.07 -2.43
N SER A 270 -7.59 -12.09 -2.13
CA SER A 270 -8.83 -11.82 -2.89
C SER A 270 -8.61 -11.06 -4.22
N VAL A 271 -7.36 -10.81 -4.62
CA VAL A 271 -7.05 -10.07 -5.86
C VAL A 271 -7.20 -10.98 -7.07
N VAL A 272 -8.29 -10.80 -7.82
CA VAL A 272 -8.64 -11.70 -8.93
C VAL A 272 -8.06 -11.32 -10.29
N ALA A 273 -7.59 -10.09 -10.50
CA ALA A 273 -7.02 -9.69 -11.79
C ALA A 273 -5.49 -9.65 -11.71
N GLN A 274 -4.82 -10.28 -12.69
CA GLN A 274 -3.35 -10.24 -12.77
C GLN A 274 -2.80 -8.81 -12.82
N SER A 275 -3.50 -7.89 -13.49
CA SER A 275 -3.12 -6.48 -13.54
C SER A 275 -3.11 -5.84 -12.14
N TYR A 276 -4.14 -6.08 -11.33
CA TYR A 276 -4.21 -5.54 -9.96
C TYR A 276 -3.18 -6.18 -9.05
N LEU A 277 -2.89 -7.46 -9.22
CA LEU A 277 -1.81 -8.13 -8.49
C LEU A 277 -0.44 -7.53 -8.84
N ASN A 278 -0.20 -7.23 -10.12
CA ASN A 278 0.99 -6.49 -10.57
C ASN A 278 1.08 -5.09 -9.98
N ASP A 279 -0.05 -4.39 -9.83
CA ASP A 279 -0.11 -3.07 -9.19
C ASP A 279 0.23 -3.16 -7.70
N VAL A 280 -0.31 -4.16 -6.98
CA VAL A 280 0.03 -4.43 -5.58
C VAL A 280 1.52 -4.69 -5.43
N TYR A 281 2.11 -5.58 -6.24
CA TYR A 281 3.55 -5.84 -6.20
C TYR A 281 4.39 -4.61 -6.52
N THR A 282 3.96 -3.81 -7.51
CA THR A 282 4.63 -2.56 -7.85
C THR A 282 4.59 -1.57 -6.69
N CYS A 283 3.46 -1.48 -6.00
CA CYS A 283 3.29 -0.67 -4.79
C CYS A 283 4.20 -1.14 -3.66
N LEU A 284 4.13 -2.41 -3.28
CA LEU A 284 4.96 -3.02 -2.23
C LEU A 284 6.45 -2.81 -2.51
N LYS A 285 6.89 -3.03 -3.76
CA LYS A 285 8.28 -2.83 -4.17
C LYS A 285 8.71 -1.37 -4.10
N LYS A 286 7.94 -0.45 -4.68
CA LYS A 286 8.36 0.95 -4.83
C LYS A 286 8.16 1.72 -3.53
N GLN A 287 6.97 1.65 -2.94
CA GLN A 287 6.56 2.48 -1.81
C GLN A 287 6.93 1.89 -0.45
N TYR A 288 7.14 0.56 -0.39
CA TYR A 288 7.42 -0.15 0.85
C TYR A 288 8.71 -0.96 0.81
N GLN A 289 9.46 -0.93 -0.30
CA GLN A 289 10.74 -1.64 -0.46
C GLN A 289 10.67 -3.17 -0.25
N LEU A 290 9.48 -3.75 -0.36
CA LEU A 290 9.27 -5.20 -0.25
C LEU A 290 9.44 -5.85 -1.62
N GLN A 291 10.47 -6.69 -1.76
CA GLN A 291 10.72 -7.43 -3.00
C GLN A 291 9.94 -8.75 -3.00
N SER A 292 9.41 -9.11 -4.15
CA SER A 292 8.81 -10.41 -4.42
C SER A 292 9.25 -10.91 -5.80
N LYS A 293 9.27 -12.23 -5.96
CA LYS A 293 9.48 -12.87 -7.27
C LYS A 293 8.12 -13.09 -7.92
N ARG A 294 8.03 -12.81 -9.21
CA ARG A 294 6.85 -13.11 -10.03
C ARG A 294 7.16 -14.29 -10.93
N SER A 295 6.21 -15.20 -11.00
CA SER A 295 6.19 -16.36 -11.88
C SER A 295 5.44 -16.09 -13.18
N GLY A 296 4.47 -15.15 -13.16
CA GLY A 296 3.56 -14.88 -14.27
C GLY A 296 2.31 -15.76 -14.29
N SER A 297 2.22 -16.79 -13.44
CA SER A 297 0.95 -17.49 -13.16
C SER A 297 0.18 -16.71 -12.10
N TRP A 298 -1.12 -16.47 -12.34
CA TRP A 298 -1.97 -15.80 -11.36
C TRP A 298 -2.02 -16.56 -10.04
N LEU A 299 -2.17 -17.88 -10.07
CA LEU A 299 -2.32 -18.64 -8.83
C LEU A 299 -1.03 -18.58 -7.99
N ALA A 300 0.13 -18.78 -8.61
CA ALA A 300 1.42 -18.72 -7.93
C ALA A 300 1.75 -17.30 -7.43
N ASP A 301 1.46 -16.27 -8.22
CA ASP A 301 1.70 -14.88 -7.84
C ASP A 301 0.67 -14.39 -6.80
N ASN A 302 -0.52 -14.99 -6.71
CA ASN A 302 -1.55 -14.58 -5.76
C ASN A 302 -1.40 -15.24 -4.38
N LYS A 303 -0.36 -16.06 -4.22
CA LYS A 303 -0.08 -16.78 -2.98
C LYS A 303 0.59 -15.87 -1.93
N VAL A 304 0.11 -15.91 -0.69
CA VAL A 304 0.64 -15.14 0.47
C VAL A 304 1.75 -15.86 1.22
#